data_AF-K3X9U6-F1
#
_entry.id   AF-K3X9U6-F1
#
_cell.length_a   1.000
_cell.length_b   1.000
_cell.length_c   1.000
_cell.angle_alpha   90.00
_cell.angle_beta   90.00
_cell.angle_gamma   90.00
#
_symmetry.space_group_name_H-M   'P 1'
#
loop_
_entity.id
_entity.type
_entity.pdbx_description
1 polymer ?
#
loop_
_entity_poly.entity_id
_entity_poly.type
_entity_poly.pdbx_seq_one_letter_code
_entity_poly.pdbx_strand_id
1 'polypeptide(L)'
;MALHNQSVDENEVKRFVRYGKHLRQLLLPVFEDLQFRVAFRLLPVRSRFFFLRDIDPRITYCIQDGCNDVETEQHLFFECTLASRVWEHLLLLMRPLFRNQPTWTVITLARKPSIHGDWKECKDIVCDVWHMLRAVALHFIWSDRNRCLFDGRQPTPATPALSIIFATVSAHIRHYIRRKYESTDVSRLQKVIRTMKLYQPFEDFATAHPSMLELRQR
;
A
#
# COMPACT_ATOMS: atom_id res chain seq x y z
N MET A 1 -18.13 30.42 -1.36
CA MET A 1 -17.63 29.04 -1.16
C MET A 1 -17.94 28.27 -2.44
N ALA A 2 -17.03 28.29 -3.41
CA ALA A 2 -17.26 27.64 -4.70
C ALA A 2 -17.10 26.13 -4.52
N LEU A 3 -18.22 25.41 -4.42
CA LEU A 3 -18.24 23.97 -4.60
C LEU A 3 -17.81 23.72 -6.05
N HIS A 4 -16.53 23.38 -6.26
CA HIS A 4 -16.06 22.87 -7.55
C HIS A 4 -16.75 21.55 -7.84
N ASN A 5 -17.96 21.62 -8.40
CA ASN A 5 -18.64 20.49 -8.99
C ASN A 5 -18.07 20.33 -10.41
N GLN A 6 -16.84 19.84 -10.53
CA GLN A 6 -16.41 19.25 -11.79
C GLN A 6 -17.27 18.00 -11.97
N SER A 7 -18.25 18.08 -12.87
CA SER A 7 -19.06 16.93 -13.24
C SER A 7 -18.13 15.80 -13.68
N VAL A 8 -18.11 14.72 -12.92
CA VAL A 8 -17.34 13.52 -13.27
C VAL A 8 -17.96 12.94 -14.54
N ASP A 9 -17.17 12.88 -15.61
CA ASP A 9 -17.61 12.35 -16.90
C ASP A 9 -17.86 10.84 -16.84
N GLU A 10 -18.80 10.33 -17.65
CA GLU A 10 -19.13 8.90 -17.73
C GLU A 10 -17.88 8.06 -18.09
N ASN A 11 -17.00 8.59 -18.95
CA ASN A 11 -15.77 7.89 -19.31
C ASN A 11 -14.77 7.84 -18.15
N GLU A 12 -14.78 8.83 -17.27
CA GLU A 12 -13.96 8.81 -16.05
C GLU A 12 -14.44 7.70 -15.11
N VAL A 13 -15.76 7.62 -14.88
CA VAL A 13 -16.36 6.52 -14.10
C VAL A 13 -16.03 5.16 -14.71
N LYS A 14 -16.22 4.99 -16.02
CA LYS A 14 -15.89 3.73 -16.73
C LYS A 14 -14.41 3.35 -16.56
N ARG A 15 -13.49 4.31 -16.68
CA ARG A 15 -12.05 4.08 -16.49
C ARG A 15 -11.74 3.68 -15.05
N PHE A 16 -12.33 4.35 -14.07
CA PHE A 16 -12.16 4.02 -12.66
C PHE A 16 -12.67 2.61 -12.35
N VAL A 17 -13.88 2.26 -12.79
CA VAL A 17 -14.48 0.93 -12.57
C VAL A 17 -13.67 -0.17 -13.25
N ARG A 18 -13.22 0.04 -14.49
CA ARG A 18 -12.35 -0.92 -15.20
C ARG A 18 -11.04 -1.13 -14.46
N TYR A 19 -10.42 -0.04 -14.00
CA TYR A 19 -9.18 -0.14 -13.23
C TYR A 19 -9.40 -0.86 -11.90
N GLY A 20 -10.45 -0.53 -11.14
CA GLY A 20 -10.80 -1.25 -9.91
C GLY A 20 -11.05 -2.74 -10.14
N LYS A 21 -11.73 -3.12 -11.23
CA LYS A 21 -11.91 -4.54 -11.63
C LYS A 21 -10.59 -5.24 -11.92
N HIS A 22 -9.64 -4.57 -12.57
CA HIS A 22 -8.30 -5.10 -12.82
C HIS A 22 -7.55 -5.29 -11.50
N LEU A 23 -7.53 -4.26 -10.65
CA LEU A 23 -6.86 -4.28 -9.36
C LEU A 23 -7.38 -5.37 -8.42
N ARG A 24 -8.68 -5.65 -8.44
CA ARG A 24 -9.29 -6.79 -7.75
C ARG A 24 -8.74 -8.13 -8.16
N GLN A 25 -8.34 -8.24 -9.42
CA GLN A 25 -7.74 -9.47 -9.89
C GLN A 25 -6.33 -9.61 -9.34
N LEU A 26 -5.66 -8.53 -8.89
CA LEU A 26 -4.26 -8.45 -8.43
C LEU A 26 -4.04 -8.78 -6.94
N LEU A 27 -5.09 -8.81 -6.13
CA LEU A 27 -4.96 -8.97 -4.68
C LEU A 27 -6.02 -9.93 -4.15
N LEU A 28 -5.76 -10.47 -2.95
CA LEU A 28 -6.79 -11.20 -2.23
C LEU A 28 -7.89 -10.22 -1.80
N PRO A 29 -9.16 -10.67 -1.70
CA PRO A 29 -10.29 -9.80 -1.37
C PRO A 29 -10.10 -8.97 -0.10
N VAL A 30 -9.37 -9.50 0.89
CA VAL A 30 -9.10 -8.79 2.16
C VAL A 30 -8.36 -7.46 1.98
N PHE A 31 -7.45 -7.37 1.01
CA PHE A 31 -6.71 -6.13 0.76
C PHE A 31 -7.61 -5.08 0.09
N GLU A 32 -8.51 -5.51 -0.78
CA GLU A 32 -9.47 -4.61 -1.43
C GLU A 32 -10.55 -4.13 -0.44
N ASP A 33 -11.09 -5.01 0.40
CA ASP A 33 -12.05 -4.64 1.44
C ASP A 33 -11.46 -3.56 2.36
N LEU A 34 -10.20 -3.74 2.81
CA LEU A 34 -9.52 -2.72 3.59
C LEU A 34 -9.36 -1.42 2.80
N GLN A 35 -8.89 -1.50 1.55
CA GLN A 35 -8.73 -0.33 0.69
C GLN A 35 -10.03 0.47 0.56
N PHE A 36 -11.15 -0.22 0.35
CA PHE A 36 -12.47 0.38 0.27
C PHE A 36 -12.82 1.07 1.60
N ARG A 37 -12.64 0.39 2.73
CA ARG A 37 -12.93 0.99 4.04
C ARG A 37 -12.05 2.20 4.35
N VAL A 38 -10.78 2.21 3.93
CA VAL A 38 -9.92 3.40 4.06
C VAL A 38 -10.47 4.55 3.22
N ALA A 39 -10.75 4.30 1.94
CA ALA A 39 -11.21 5.34 1.01
C ALA A 39 -12.54 6.00 1.44
N PHE A 40 -13.46 5.20 1.98
CA PHE A 40 -14.78 5.66 2.44
C PHE A 40 -14.81 6.02 3.92
N ARG A 41 -13.66 5.98 4.60
CA ARG A 41 -13.56 6.25 6.04
C ARG A 41 -14.57 5.42 6.84
N LEU A 42 -14.51 4.10 6.68
CA LEU A 42 -15.37 3.12 7.37
C LEU A 42 -14.64 2.35 8.45
N LEU A 43 -13.34 2.60 8.64
CA LEU A 43 -12.55 1.93 9.67
C LEU A 43 -12.78 2.53 11.05
N PRO A 44 -12.83 1.71 12.12
CA PRO A 44 -12.97 2.17 13.49
C PRO A 44 -11.64 2.71 14.05
N VAL A 45 -11.15 3.81 13.47
CA VAL A 45 -10.02 4.56 14.04
C VAL A 45 -10.44 5.29 15.32
N ARG A 46 -9.50 5.48 16.24
CA ARG A 46 -9.80 5.94 17.62
C ARG A 46 -10.48 7.30 17.67
N SER A 47 -10.18 8.21 16.75
CA SER A 47 -10.85 9.51 16.62
C SER A 47 -12.38 9.44 16.50
N ARG A 48 -12.94 8.32 16.02
CA ARG A 48 -14.40 8.12 15.91
C ARG A 48 -15.10 7.86 17.24
N PHE A 49 -14.35 7.46 18.26
CA PHE A 49 -14.87 7.15 19.58
C PHE A 49 -14.83 8.37 20.52
N PHE A 50 -14.88 9.59 19.97
CA PHE A 50 -14.84 10.83 20.76
C PHE A 50 -15.94 10.95 21.81
N PHE A 51 -17.06 10.23 21.63
CA PHE A 51 -18.17 10.18 22.57
C PHE A 51 -17.88 9.36 23.84
N LEU A 52 -16.76 8.62 23.88
CA LEU A 52 -16.31 7.87 25.06
C LEU A 52 -15.26 8.63 25.90
N ARG A 53 -14.97 9.90 25.57
CA ARG A 53 -13.91 10.67 26.24
C ARG A 53 -14.13 10.88 27.75
N ASP A 54 -15.39 10.90 28.19
CA ASP A 54 -15.71 11.05 29.62
C ASP A 54 -15.35 9.79 30.43
N ILE A 55 -15.27 8.63 29.76
CA ILE A 55 -14.89 7.33 30.37
C ILE A 55 -13.39 7.10 30.24
N ASP A 56 -12.84 7.35 29.04
CA ASP A 56 -11.40 7.28 28.77
C ASP A 56 -10.96 8.56 28.03
N PRO A 57 -10.33 9.53 28.72
CA PRO A 57 -9.86 10.76 28.10
C PRO A 57 -8.87 10.54 26.94
N ARG A 58 -8.18 9.39 26.92
CA ARG A 58 -7.22 9.01 25.86
C ARG A 58 -7.85 8.14 24.77
N ILE A 59 -9.16 7.95 24.77
CA ILE A 59 -9.84 7.03 23.85
C ILE A 59 -9.63 7.39 22.38
N THR A 60 -9.42 8.66 22.05
CA THR A 60 -9.20 9.16 20.68
C THR A 60 -7.75 9.20 20.23
N TYR A 61 -6.80 9.06 21.17
CA TYR A 61 -5.38 9.20 20.92
C TYR A 61 -4.81 7.95 20.27
N CYS A 62 -3.69 8.09 19.55
CA CYS A 62 -2.96 6.97 18.99
C CYS A 62 -2.59 5.95 20.07
N ILE A 63 -2.64 4.66 19.71
CA ILE A 63 -2.30 3.57 20.62
C ILE A 63 -0.78 3.38 20.78
N GLN A 64 0.04 3.99 19.92
CA GLN A 64 1.49 3.83 20.00
C GLN A 64 2.07 4.57 21.21
N ASP A 65 2.91 3.88 21.97
CA ASP A 65 3.64 4.44 23.10
C ASP A 65 4.45 5.68 22.66
N GLY A 66 4.27 6.78 23.39
CA GLY A 66 4.90 8.06 23.10
C GLY A 66 4.24 8.90 22.00
N CYS A 67 3.20 8.39 21.32
CA CYS A 67 2.41 9.19 20.39
C CYS A 67 1.22 9.84 21.10
N ASN A 68 1.13 11.17 21.06
CA ASN A 68 0.05 11.95 21.69
C ASN A 68 -0.89 12.60 20.67
N ASP A 69 -0.86 12.15 19.42
CA ASP A 69 -1.76 12.64 18.38
C ASP A 69 -3.11 11.92 18.43
N VAL A 70 -4.14 12.56 17.88
CA VAL A 70 -5.44 11.92 17.65
C VAL A 70 -5.32 10.92 16.50
N GLU A 71 -5.77 9.68 16.70
CA GLU A 71 -5.72 8.63 15.67
C GLU A 71 -6.82 8.86 14.61
N THR A 72 -6.51 9.66 13.60
CA THR A 72 -7.27 9.76 12.36
C THR A 72 -6.84 8.65 11.39
N GLU A 73 -7.59 8.44 10.29
CA GLU A 73 -7.14 7.53 9.23
C GLU A 73 -5.79 7.98 8.65
N GLN A 74 -5.59 9.27 8.42
CA GLN A 74 -4.32 9.80 7.91
C GLN A 74 -3.18 9.62 8.91
N HIS A 75 -3.43 9.89 10.19
CA HIS A 75 -2.44 9.65 11.22
C HIS A 75 -2.02 8.18 11.25
N LEU A 76 -2.99 7.27 11.39
CA LEU A 76 -2.75 5.84 11.48
C LEU A 76 -1.99 5.30 10.26
N PHE A 77 -2.45 5.64 9.06
CA PHE A 77 -1.96 5.00 7.85
C PHE A 77 -0.83 5.75 7.15
N PHE A 78 -0.47 6.96 7.55
CA PHE A 78 0.51 7.77 6.81
C PHE A 78 1.52 8.52 7.68
N GLU A 79 1.08 9.09 8.81
CA GLU A 79 1.91 10.04 9.57
C GLU A 79 2.56 9.41 10.80
N CYS A 80 1.90 8.45 11.45
CA CYS A 80 2.40 7.79 12.66
C CYS A 80 3.76 7.14 12.41
N THR A 81 4.58 6.98 13.45
CA THR A 81 6.00 6.61 13.36
C THR A 81 6.26 5.38 12.49
N LEU A 82 5.52 4.29 12.67
CA LEU A 82 5.68 3.10 11.83
C LEU A 82 5.23 3.34 10.39
N ALA A 83 4.07 3.97 10.21
CA ALA A 83 3.50 4.20 8.88
C ALA A 83 4.39 5.12 8.03
N SER A 84 4.85 6.23 8.60
CA SER A 84 5.73 7.19 7.91
C SER A 84 7.05 6.53 7.48
N ARG A 85 7.65 5.69 8.33
CA ARG A 85 8.85 4.91 7.98
C ARG A 85 8.58 3.90 6.86
N VAL A 86 7.49 3.14 6.96
CA VAL A 86 7.12 2.20 5.89
C VAL A 86 6.95 2.94 4.56
N TRP A 87 6.22 4.06 4.54
CA TRP A 87 6.04 4.83 3.31
C TRP A 87 7.33 5.47 2.81
N GLU A 88 8.21 5.98 3.68
CA GLU A 88 9.53 6.48 3.31
C GLU A 88 10.28 5.44 2.47
N HIS A 89 10.39 4.21 2.98
CA HIS A 89 11.07 3.12 2.28
C HIS A 89 10.36 2.71 0.98
N LEU A 90 9.03 2.55 0.99
CA LEU A 90 8.28 2.14 -0.21
C LEU A 90 8.28 3.22 -1.30
N LEU A 91 8.24 4.49 -0.93
CA LEU A 91 8.29 5.61 -1.88
C LEU A 91 9.71 5.78 -2.44
N LEU A 92 10.76 5.55 -1.66
CA LEU A 92 12.15 5.51 -2.15
C LEU A 92 12.37 4.35 -3.12
N LEU A 93 11.86 3.16 -2.80
CA LEU A 93 11.91 1.97 -3.66
C LEU A 93 11.30 2.24 -5.05
N MET A 94 10.18 2.97 -5.09
CA MET A 94 9.43 3.23 -6.32
C MET A 94 9.82 4.54 -7.01
N ARG A 95 10.65 5.38 -6.38
CA ARG A 95 11.04 6.71 -6.87
C ARG A 95 11.54 6.71 -8.32
N PRO A 96 12.38 5.77 -8.79
CA PRO A 96 12.87 5.78 -10.18
C PRO A 96 11.78 5.56 -11.23
N LEU A 97 10.62 5.04 -10.82
CA LEU A 97 9.52 4.66 -11.72
C LEU A 97 8.46 5.77 -11.84
N PHE A 98 8.47 6.73 -10.92
CA PHE A 98 7.46 7.77 -10.83
C PHE A 98 8.02 9.14 -11.23
N ARG A 99 7.16 9.96 -11.82
CA ARG A 99 7.45 11.37 -12.08
C ARG A 99 7.39 12.19 -10.80
N ASN A 100 6.38 11.92 -9.97
CA ASN A 100 6.13 12.62 -8.71
C ASN A 100 5.85 11.60 -7.62
N GLN A 101 6.24 11.91 -6.39
CA GLN A 101 5.97 11.06 -5.23
C GLN A 101 4.44 10.97 -4.98
N PRO A 102 3.87 9.77 -4.82
CA PRO A 102 2.48 9.59 -4.42
C PRO A 102 2.15 10.28 -3.08
N THR A 103 1.08 11.07 -3.06
CA THR A 103 0.56 11.69 -1.83
C THR A 103 -0.37 10.75 -1.07
N TRP A 104 -0.74 11.13 0.16
CA TRP A 104 -1.77 10.44 0.94
C TRP A 104 -3.07 10.20 0.16
N THR A 105 -3.53 11.19 -0.62
CA THR A 105 -4.73 11.07 -1.46
C THR A 105 -4.58 10.02 -2.56
N VAL A 106 -3.38 9.88 -3.14
CA VAL A 106 -3.11 8.83 -4.14
C VAL A 106 -3.14 7.45 -3.48
N ILE A 107 -2.56 7.33 -2.29
CA ILE A 107 -2.52 6.10 -1.50
C ILE A 107 -3.93 5.68 -1.07
N THR A 108 -4.71 6.58 -0.46
CA THR A 108 -6.06 6.30 0.07
C THR A 108 -7.10 6.01 -0.99
N LEU A 109 -7.00 6.62 -2.16
CA LEU A 109 -8.02 6.48 -3.21
C LEU A 109 -7.63 5.48 -4.29
N ALA A 110 -6.53 4.73 -4.11
CA ALA A 110 -6.01 3.81 -5.10
C ALA A 110 -5.84 4.42 -6.51
N ARG A 111 -5.46 5.71 -6.56
CA ARG A 111 -5.28 6.40 -7.84
C ARG A 111 -4.00 5.92 -8.51
N LYS A 112 -4.01 5.92 -9.85
CA LYS A 112 -2.81 5.62 -10.64
C LYS A 112 -1.72 6.66 -10.33
N PRO A 113 -0.48 6.25 -10.01
CA PRO A 113 0.61 7.18 -9.85
C PRO A 113 1.01 7.78 -11.21
N SER A 114 1.66 8.95 -11.18
CA SER A 114 2.23 9.54 -12.39
C SER A 114 3.54 8.83 -12.73
N ILE A 115 3.55 8.07 -13.83
CA ILE A 115 4.72 7.29 -14.27
C ILE A 115 5.75 8.17 -14.99
N HIS A 116 7.03 7.91 -14.78
CA HIS A 116 8.13 8.56 -15.49
C HIS A 116 8.09 8.20 -16.99
N GLY A 117 8.55 9.11 -17.87
CA GLY A 117 8.44 8.94 -19.33
C GLY A 117 9.08 7.65 -19.83
N ASP A 118 10.26 7.32 -19.31
CA ASP A 118 11.07 6.14 -19.67
C ASP A 118 10.39 4.80 -19.33
N TRP A 119 9.34 4.85 -18.51
CA TRP A 119 8.57 3.68 -18.07
C TRP A 119 7.20 3.58 -18.74
N LYS A 120 6.91 4.40 -19.76
CA LYS A 120 5.62 4.41 -20.46
C LYS A 120 5.24 3.03 -21.02
N GLU A 121 6.20 2.29 -21.56
CA GLU A 121 5.99 0.93 -22.09
C GLU A 121 5.71 -0.12 -21.02
N CYS A 122 6.11 0.14 -19.77
CA CYS A 122 5.91 -0.73 -18.62
C CYS A 122 4.82 -0.19 -17.68
N LYS A 123 4.04 0.81 -18.11
CA LYS A 123 3.14 1.60 -17.25
C LYS A 123 2.18 0.73 -16.44
N ASP A 124 1.55 -0.24 -17.07
CA ASP A 124 0.56 -1.09 -16.40
C ASP A 124 1.23 -1.99 -15.36
N ILE A 125 2.38 -2.58 -15.68
CA ILE A 125 3.17 -3.38 -14.73
C ILE A 125 3.64 -2.55 -13.53
N VAL A 126 4.12 -1.32 -13.76
CA VAL A 126 4.49 -0.40 -12.68
C VAL A 126 3.28 -0.05 -11.81
N CYS A 127 2.11 0.20 -12.41
CA CYS A 127 0.87 0.46 -11.67
C CYS A 127 0.44 -0.75 -10.84
N ASP A 128 0.61 -1.96 -11.36
CA ASP A 128 0.23 -3.21 -10.70
C ASP A 128 1.13 -3.50 -9.49
N VAL A 129 2.46 -3.39 -9.67
CA VAL A 129 3.43 -3.53 -8.58
C VAL A 129 3.20 -2.49 -7.49
N TRP A 130 3.00 -1.22 -7.87
CA TRP A 130 2.64 -0.17 -6.92
C TRP A 130 1.37 -0.50 -6.15
N HIS A 131 0.33 -0.96 -6.86
CA HIS A 131 -0.94 -1.28 -6.24
C HIS A 131 -0.79 -2.39 -5.20
N MET A 132 -0.01 -3.43 -5.51
CA MET A 132 0.30 -4.51 -4.57
C MET A 132 1.05 -4.00 -3.34
N LEU A 133 2.16 -3.27 -3.52
CA LEU A 133 2.95 -2.71 -2.43
C LEU A 133 2.09 -1.87 -1.48
N ARG A 134 1.34 -0.93 -2.06
CA ARG A 134 0.48 0.00 -1.33
C ARG A 134 -0.61 -0.72 -0.54
N ALA A 135 -1.32 -1.67 -1.16
CA ALA A 135 -2.42 -2.37 -0.50
C ALA A 135 -1.92 -3.31 0.60
N VAL A 136 -0.80 -4.01 0.37
CA VAL A 136 -0.15 -4.85 1.38
C VAL A 136 0.35 -4.00 2.54
N ALA A 137 0.94 -2.83 2.29
CA ALA A 137 1.39 -1.92 3.33
C ALA A 137 0.23 -1.40 4.19
N LEU A 138 -0.87 -0.96 3.57
CA LEU A 138 -2.08 -0.55 4.30
C LEU A 138 -2.60 -1.69 5.17
N HIS A 139 -2.68 -2.90 4.63
CA HIS A 139 -3.12 -4.07 5.39
C HIS A 139 -2.19 -4.39 6.55
N PHE A 140 -0.89 -4.37 6.32
CA PHE A 140 0.10 -4.56 7.37
C PHE A 140 -0.08 -3.54 8.50
N ILE A 141 -0.17 -2.24 8.19
CA ILE A 141 -0.32 -1.18 9.20
C ILE A 141 -1.63 -1.36 9.99
N TRP A 142 -2.73 -1.67 9.32
CA TRP A 142 -4.01 -1.93 9.98
C TRP A 142 -3.94 -3.14 10.92
N SER A 143 -3.40 -4.26 10.44
CA SER A 143 -3.24 -5.47 11.24
C SER A 143 -2.29 -5.26 12.42
N ASP A 144 -1.18 -4.55 12.22
CA ASP A 144 -0.21 -4.25 13.28
C ASP A 144 -0.86 -3.43 14.38
N ARG A 145 -1.54 -2.34 14.03
CA ARG A 145 -2.28 -1.53 14.99
C ARG A 145 -3.33 -2.32 15.76
N ASN A 146 -4.06 -3.23 15.10
CA ASN A 146 -5.06 -4.05 15.78
C ASN A 146 -4.43 -5.03 16.78
N ARG A 147 -3.27 -5.60 16.46
CA ARG A 147 -2.51 -6.42 17.43
C ARG A 147 -2.05 -5.58 18.62
N CYS A 148 -1.59 -4.36 18.40
CA CYS A 148 -1.23 -3.46 19.50
C CYS A 148 -2.45 -3.15 20.38
N LEU A 149 -3.59 -2.84 19.76
CA LEU A 149 -4.80 -2.45 20.47
C LEU A 149 -5.45 -3.60 21.25
N PHE A 150 -5.60 -4.77 20.63
CA PHE A 150 -6.41 -5.86 21.18
C PHE A 150 -5.58 -6.94 21.87
N ASP A 151 -4.33 -7.16 21.42
CA ASP A 151 -3.45 -8.19 21.98
C ASP A 151 -2.38 -7.60 22.91
N GLY A 152 -2.35 -6.28 23.10
CA GLY A 152 -1.34 -5.58 23.91
C GLY A 152 0.10 -5.74 23.39
N ARG A 153 0.26 -6.05 22.09
CA ARG A 153 1.59 -6.21 21.49
C ARG A 153 2.28 -4.87 21.27
N GLN A 154 3.60 -4.91 21.27
CA GLN A 154 4.40 -3.76 20.86
C GLN A 154 4.36 -3.59 19.33
N PRO A 155 4.40 -2.35 18.79
CA PRO A 155 4.42 -2.10 17.36
C PRO A 155 5.58 -2.82 16.67
N THR A 156 5.34 -3.37 15.49
CA THR A 156 6.42 -4.03 14.73
C THR A 156 7.44 -2.98 14.30
N PRO A 157 8.75 -3.17 14.52
CA PRO A 157 9.76 -2.24 14.02
C PRO A 157 9.77 -2.17 12.48
N ALA A 158 10.27 -1.06 11.92
CA ALA A 158 10.19 -0.79 10.48
C ALA A 158 10.87 -1.88 9.61
N THR A 159 12.06 -2.37 9.98
CA THR A 159 12.78 -3.37 9.19
C THR A 159 12.03 -4.70 9.08
N PRO A 160 11.58 -5.34 10.19
CA PRO A 160 10.70 -6.51 10.10
C PRO A 160 9.39 -6.25 9.34
N ALA A 161 8.79 -5.06 9.50
CA ALA A 161 7.59 -4.68 8.75
C ALA A 161 7.82 -4.73 7.24
N LEU A 162 8.93 -4.15 6.75
CA LEU A 162 9.30 -4.17 5.33
C LEU A 162 9.53 -5.60 4.82
N SER A 163 10.21 -6.45 5.58
CA SER A 163 10.41 -7.85 5.20
C SER A 163 9.08 -8.60 5.02
N ILE A 164 8.11 -8.38 5.92
CA ILE A 164 6.76 -8.98 5.82
C ILE A 164 6.02 -8.44 4.59
N ILE A 165 6.09 -7.13 4.35
CA ILE A 165 5.46 -6.49 3.18
C ILE A 165 6.07 -7.05 1.89
N PHE A 166 7.40 -7.09 1.77
CA PHE A 166 8.08 -7.61 0.58
C PHE A 166 7.81 -9.08 0.34
N ALA A 167 7.81 -9.91 1.39
CA ALA A 167 7.47 -11.33 1.26
C ALA A 167 6.03 -11.53 0.76
N THR A 168 5.08 -10.75 1.27
CA THR A 168 3.67 -10.81 0.88
C THR A 168 3.48 -10.32 -0.55
N VAL A 169 4.07 -9.20 -0.94
CA VAL A 169 4.05 -8.68 -2.32
C VAL A 169 4.66 -9.69 -3.28
N SER A 170 5.77 -10.32 -2.91
CA SER A 170 6.40 -11.36 -3.72
C SER A 170 5.47 -12.55 -3.95
N ALA A 171 4.68 -12.94 -2.95
CA ALA A 171 3.67 -13.98 -3.10
C ALA A 171 2.57 -13.59 -4.09
N HIS A 172 2.11 -12.34 -4.06
CA HIS A 172 1.17 -11.80 -5.06
C HIS A 172 1.79 -11.83 -6.45
N ILE A 173 3.00 -11.29 -6.63
CA ILE A 173 3.69 -11.29 -7.91
C ILE A 173 3.81 -12.71 -8.48
N ARG A 174 4.25 -13.69 -7.68
CA ARG A 174 4.32 -15.11 -8.10
C ARG A 174 2.95 -15.65 -8.54
N HIS A 175 1.86 -15.25 -7.88
CA HIS A 175 0.51 -15.63 -8.28
C HIS A 175 0.16 -15.08 -9.68
N TYR A 176 0.51 -13.83 -9.98
CA TYR A 176 0.23 -13.21 -11.29
C TYR A 176 1.07 -13.76 -12.41
N ILE A 177 2.36 -13.97 -12.17
CA ILE A 177 3.24 -14.61 -13.15
C ILE A 177 2.64 -15.97 -13.57
N ARG A 178 2.07 -16.74 -12.63
CA ARG A 178 1.45 -18.05 -12.96
C ARG A 178 0.14 -17.97 -13.75
N ARG A 179 -0.69 -16.94 -13.54
CA ARG A 179 -2.09 -16.96 -14.00
C ARG A 179 -2.42 -15.96 -15.09
N LYS A 180 -1.65 -14.88 -15.21
CA LYS A 180 -2.10 -13.67 -15.91
C LYS A 180 -1.04 -13.07 -16.85
N TYR A 181 0.25 -13.15 -16.49
CA TYR A 181 1.28 -12.46 -17.27
C TYR A 181 1.73 -13.33 -18.45
N GLU A 182 1.77 -12.72 -19.63
CA GLU A 182 2.40 -13.29 -20.81
C GLU A 182 3.93 -13.10 -20.74
N SER A 183 4.67 -13.73 -21.65
CA SER A 183 6.14 -13.65 -21.68
C SER A 183 6.65 -12.21 -21.73
N THR A 184 5.97 -11.34 -22.48
CA THR A 184 6.28 -9.92 -22.60
C THR A 184 6.07 -9.16 -21.28
N ASP A 185 5.01 -9.46 -20.55
CA ASP A 185 4.72 -8.87 -19.24
C ASP A 185 5.72 -9.34 -18.18
N VAL A 186 6.14 -10.60 -18.25
CA VAL A 186 7.21 -11.12 -17.39
C VAL A 186 8.53 -10.38 -17.65
N SER A 187 8.90 -10.12 -18.91
CA SER A 187 10.10 -9.33 -19.23
C SER A 187 10.01 -7.89 -18.71
N ARG A 188 8.84 -7.24 -18.86
CA ARG A 188 8.60 -5.89 -18.31
C ARG A 188 8.67 -5.88 -16.79
N LEU A 189 8.11 -6.88 -16.12
CA LEU A 189 8.19 -7.04 -14.68
C LEU A 189 9.64 -7.22 -14.21
N GLN A 190 10.42 -8.06 -14.89
CA GLN A 190 11.84 -8.23 -14.58
C GLN A 190 12.60 -6.91 -14.69
N LYS A 191 12.30 -6.08 -15.69
CA LYS A 191 12.86 -4.72 -15.81
C LYS A 191 12.50 -3.86 -14.58
N VAL A 192 11.23 -3.85 -14.17
CA VAL A 192 10.77 -3.12 -12.98
C VAL A 192 11.49 -3.61 -11.71
N ILE A 193 11.56 -4.92 -11.49
CA ILE A 193 12.23 -5.51 -10.33
C ILE A 193 13.72 -5.19 -10.31
N ARG A 194 14.42 -5.26 -11.46
CA ARG A 194 15.84 -4.86 -11.55
C ARG A 194 16.05 -3.42 -11.12
N THR A 195 15.14 -2.51 -11.49
CA THR A 195 15.22 -1.11 -11.03
C THR A 195 14.90 -0.97 -9.55
N MET A 196 13.94 -1.73 -9.02
CA MET A 196 13.65 -1.75 -7.58
C MET A 196 14.86 -2.24 -6.75
N LYS A 197 15.65 -3.17 -7.28
CA LYS A 197 16.90 -3.66 -6.67
C LYS A 197 18.02 -2.61 -6.58
N LEU A 198 17.88 -1.45 -7.20
CA LEU A 198 18.78 -0.32 -6.94
C LEU A 198 18.60 0.27 -5.53
N TYR A 199 17.49 -0.06 -4.86
CA TYR A 199 17.24 0.35 -3.49
C TYR A 199 17.76 -0.70 -2.50
N GLN A 200 18.81 -0.36 -1.73
CA GLN A 200 19.57 -1.30 -0.92
C GLN A 200 18.71 -2.20 0.00
N PRO A 201 17.74 -1.70 0.79
CA PRO A 201 16.92 -2.57 1.64
C PRO A 201 16.13 -3.65 0.88
N PHE A 202 15.72 -3.35 -0.35
CA PHE A 202 15.02 -4.33 -1.19
C PHE A 202 16.00 -5.34 -1.80
N GLU A 203 17.21 -4.91 -2.17
CA GLU A 203 18.23 -5.83 -2.66
C GLU A 203 18.77 -6.76 -1.57
N ASP A 204 18.96 -6.27 -0.35
CA ASP A 204 19.33 -7.08 0.80
C ASP A 204 18.27 -8.16 1.04
N PHE A 205 16.99 -7.77 1.02
CA PHE A 205 15.88 -8.71 1.11
C PHE A 205 15.90 -9.74 -0.03
N ALA A 206 16.11 -9.30 -1.28
CA ALA A 206 16.11 -10.17 -2.46
C ALA A 206 17.30 -11.15 -2.44
N THR A 207 18.45 -10.72 -1.94
CA THR A 207 19.65 -11.54 -1.81
C THR A 207 19.48 -12.60 -0.73
N ALA A 208 18.86 -12.24 0.40
CA ALA A 208 18.51 -13.19 1.46
C ALA A 208 17.42 -14.19 1.05
N HIS A 209 16.60 -13.85 0.04
CA HIS A 209 15.48 -14.67 -0.43
C HIS A 209 15.50 -14.85 -1.96
N PRO A 210 16.48 -15.58 -2.52
CA PRO A 210 16.64 -15.70 -3.97
C PRO A 210 15.40 -16.27 -4.67
N SER A 211 14.65 -17.13 -3.97
CA SER A 211 13.39 -17.72 -4.46
C SER A 211 12.17 -16.80 -4.37
N MET A 212 12.34 -15.52 -4.01
CA MET A 212 11.22 -14.58 -3.82
C MET A 212 10.33 -14.45 -5.07
N LEU A 213 10.87 -14.60 -6.28
CA LEU A 213 10.07 -14.55 -7.52
C LEU A 213 10.06 -15.88 -8.29
N GLU A 214 10.71 -16.92 -7.76
CA GLU A 214 10.75 -18.22 -8.40
C GLU A 214 9.38 -18.90 -8.38
N LEU A 215 8.96 -19.43 -9.53
CA LEU A 215 7.79 -20.27 -9.62
C LEU A 215 8.21 -21.69 -9.25
N ARG A 216 7.73 -22.21 -8.13
CA ARG A 216 7.83 -23.65 -7.85
C ARG A 216 7.03 -24.40 -8.92
N GLN A 217 7.70 -25.27 -9.67
CA GLN A 217 7.03 -26.24 -10.53
C GLN A 217 6.21 -27.17 -9.64
N ARG A 218 4.98 -27.49 -10.08
CA ARG A 218 4.10 -28.44 -9.39
C ARG A 218 4.47 -29.86 -9.77
#